data_AF-A0A1Q8BPP9-F1
#
_entry.id   AF-A0A1Q8BPP9-F1
#
_cell.length_a   1.000
_cell.length_b   1.000
_cell.length_c   1.000
_cell.angle_alpha   90.00
_cell.angle_beta   90.00
_cell.angle_gamma   90.00
#
_symmetry.space_group_name_H-M   'P 1'
#
loop_
_entity.id
_entity.type
_entity.pdbx_description
1 polymer ?
#
loop_
_entity_poly.entity_id
_entity_poly.type
_entity_poly.pdbx_seq_one_letter_code
_entity_poly.pdbx_strand_id
1 'polypeptide(L)'
;MVVVIGKSGIGPWQREEVQVALDNAVNLQRPVISVLLAGAPPPNRLDAFLKNRTWVDFQNGYSEEGIDRLVWGIKGQKPGDVRQSDDSQTRASTRWILVAGSGTRKVPGNIKAVSRRLGEALAETGFSLVTGGWNGVDAYVAEAFAERIRDRDQSLSGRLVQVMQKGKRPHFRAGRLDGGGSEEEAWKRSIERADAVVLVGGVGGTHQTGEFAKQIQKFVFPLADTRDSEGDHSDAYEFYFASLDNWDTNPLSQCLRNYDFLSLGNPASWVVLDLMQLLKRVLLAKQ
;
A
#
# COMPACT_ATOMS: atom_id res chain seq x y z
N MET A 1 14.00 -2.38 24.97
CA MET A 1 12.91 -2.54 25.95
C MET A 1 12.02 -1.32 25.92
N VAL A 2 10.73 -1.44 26.24
CA VAL A 2 9.77 -0.33 26.17
C VAL A 2 9.30 0.03 27.57
N VAL A 3 9.31 1.32 27.91
CA VAL A 3 8.69 1.87 29.12
C VAL A 3 7.49 2.70 28.68
N VAL A 4 6.30 2.31 29.12
CA VAL A 4 5.04 2.96 28.73
C VAL A 4 4.52 3.79 29.90
N ILE A 5 4.29 5.08 29.67
CA ILE A 5 3.92 6.05 30.70
C ILE A 5 2.51 6.57 30.39
N GLY A 6 1.59 6.38 31.33
CA GLY A 6 0.21 6.88 31.24
C GLY A 6 -0.08 7.99 32.25
N LYS A 7 -1.37 8.33 32.39
CA LYS A 7 -1.88 9.42 33.25
C LYS A 7 -1.38 9.44 34.71
N SER A 8 -1.07 8.27 35.26
CA SER A 8 -0.61 8.14 36.65
C SER A 8 0.88 8.40 36.84
N GLY A 9 1.63 8.65 35.76
CA GLY A 9 3.07 8.86 35.80
C GLY A 9 3.84 7.63 36.28
N ILE A 10 5.00 7.85 36.91
CA ILE A 10 5.88 6.81 37.45
C ILE A 10 5.85 6.89 38.98
N GLY A 11 5.37 5.83 39.64
CA GLY A 11 5.37 5.72 41.09
C GLY A 11 6.69 5.18 41.66
N PRO A 12 6.86 5.12 43.01
CA PRO A 12 8.11 4.73 43.65
C PRO A 12 8.61 3.34 43.26
N TRP A 13 7.72 2.35 43.20
CA TRP A 13 8.06 0.99 42.78
C TRP A 13 8.36 0.90 41.28
N GLN A 14 7.64 1.66 40.44
CA GLN A 14 7.92 1.73 39.01
C GLN A 14 9.29 2.36 38.72
N ARG A 15 9.82 3.20 39.62
CA ARG A 15 11.18 3.74 39.48
C ARG A 15 12.26 2.67 39.61
N GLU A 16 12.05 1.67 40.46
CA GLU A 16 12.99 0.54 40.60
C GLU A 16 12.98 -0.36 39.35
N GLU A 17 11.79 -0.66 38.80
CA GLU A 17 11.67 -1.42 37.55
C GLU A 17 12.26 -0.68 36.35
N VAL A 18 12.07 0.66 36.31
CA VAL A 18 12.76 1.51 35.34
C VAL A 18 14.26 1.48 35.60
N GLN A 19 14.76 1.51 36.83
CA GLN A 19 16.20 1.42 37.06
C GLN A 19 16.78 0.08 36.57
N VAL A 20 16.10 -1.04 36.83
CA VAL A 20 16.47 -2.37 36.31
C VAL A 20 16.42 -2.39 34.77
N ALA A 21 15.45 -1.72 34.16
CA ALA A 21 15.37 -1.55 32.72
C ALA A 21 16.62 -0.89 32.13
N LEU A 22 17.17 0.07 32.85
CA LEU A 22 18.31 0.86 32.45
C LEU A 22 19.62 0.12 32.64
N ASP A 23 19.78 -0.56 33.77
CA ASP A 23 20.94 -1.40 34.03
C ASP A 23 21.03 -2.50 32.96
N ASN A 24 19.88 -3.11 32.61
CA ASN A 24 19.79 -4.06 31.51
C ASN A 24 20.07 -3.41 30.15
N ALA A 25 19.66 -2.17 29.91
CA ALA A 25 19.92 -1.49 28.65
C ALA A 25 21.40 -1.22 28.41
N VAL A 26 22.13 -0.85 29.47
CA VAL A 26 23.59 -0.66 29.45
C VAL A 26 24.29 -2.01 29.30
N ASN A 27 23.94 -2.99 30.13
CA ASN A 27 24.61 -4.29 30.16
C ASN A 27 24.35 -5.13 28.91
N LEU A 28 23.14 -5.08 28.35
CA LEU A 28 22.73 -5.87 27.18
C LEU A 28 22.84 -5.08 25.86
N GLN A 29 23.31 -3.84 25.90
CA GLN A 29 23.35 -2.91 24.75
C GLN A 29 22.00 -2.80 24.01
N ARG A 30 20.88 -2.86 24.75
CA ARG A 30 19.52 -2.76 24.19
C ARG A 30 18.90 -1.43 24.55
N PRO A 31 18.43 -0.60 23.60
CA PRO A 31 17.86 0.71 23.93
C PRO A 31 16.58 0.58 24.76
N VAL A 32 16.38 1.53 25.68
CA VAL A 32 15.08 1.78 26.34
C VAL A 32 14.37 2.90 25.59
N ILE A 33 13.14 2.63 25.16
CA ILE A 33 12.30 3.60 24.43
C ILE A 33 11.13 3.96 25.32
N SER A 34 10.85 5.25 25.42
CA SER A 34 9.75 5.75 26.23
C SER A 34 8.54 6.02 25.36
N VAL A 35 7.38 5.50 25.75
CA VAL A 35 6.11 5.71 25.05
C VAL A 35 5.16 6.49 25.95
N LEU A 36 4.76 7.68 25.53
CA LEU A 36 3.84 8.54 26.27
C LEU A 36 2.41 8.28 25.80
N LEU A 37 1.53 7.82 26.68
CA LEU A 37 0.11 7.62 26.41
C LEU A 37 -0.72 8.83 26.84
N ALA A 38 -1.98 8.89 26.39
CA ALA A 38 -2.91 9.95 26.74
C ALA A 38 -2.92 10.26 28.25
N GLY A 39 -2.69 11.53 28.58
CA GLY A 39 -2.62 12.04 29.96
C GLY A 39 -1.27 11.92 30.65
N ALA A 40 -0.23 11.38 30.00
CA ALA A 40 1.12 11.31 30.56
C ALA A 40 1.62 12.70 31.02
N PRO A 41 2.44 12.76 32.08
CA PRO A 41 3.07 14.02 32.48
C PRO A 41 3.91 14.60 31.33
N PRO A 42 3.92 15.93 31.15
CA PRO A 42 4.74 16.56 30.13
C PRO A 42 6.23 16.22 30.34
N PRO A 43 7.04 16.15 29.26
CA PRO A 43 8.45 15.72 29.32
C PRO A 43 9.34 16.47 30.31
N ASN A 44 8.95 17.69 30.69
CA ASN A 44 9.65 18.50 31.67
C ASN A 44 9.47 18.03 33.13
N ARG A 45 8.40 17.27 33.43
CA ARG A 45 8.08 16.64 34.72
C ARG A 45 8.49 15.17 34.79
N LEU A 46 8.95 14.61 33.67
CA LEU A 46 9.59 13.31 33.63
C LEU A 46 11.02 13.44 34.17
N ASP A 47 11.52 12.42 34.86
CA ASP A 47 12.88 12.39 35.41
C ASP A 47 13.89 12.83 34.33
N ALA A 48 14.95 13.55 34.72
CA ALA A 48 15.96 14.11 33.80
C ALA A 48 16.54 13.07 32.81
N PHE A 49 16.45 11.81 33.19
CA PHE A 49 16.79 10.65 32.40
C PHE A 49 15.95 10.48 31.11
N LEU A 50 14.63 10.70 31.16
CA LEU A 50 13.73 10.58 29.99
C LEU A 50 13.98 11.70 28.98
N LYS A 51 14.53 12.85 29.43
CA LYS A 51 14.86 13.99 28.57
C LYS A 51 15.97 13.71 27.55
N ASN A 52 16.86 12.77 27.86
CA ASN A 52 18.08 12.52 27.07
C ASN A 52 17.97 11.29 26.16
N ARG A 53 16.78 10.69 26.00
CA ARG A 53 16.57 9.47 25.20
C ARG A 53 15.35 9.56 24.29
N THR A 54 15.32 8.69 23.28
CA THR A 54 14.26 8.65 22.27
C THR A 54 12.90 8.33 22.89
N TRP A 55 11.91 9.17 22.57
CA TRP A 55 10.52 9.01 22.95
C TRP A 55 9.58 8.92 21.74
N VAL A 56 8.51 8.18 21.92
CA VAL A 56 7.36 8.12 21.01
C VAL A 56 6.15 8.68 21.75
N ASP A 57 5.49 9.67 21.16
CA ASP A 57 4.35 10.34 21.77
C ASP A 57 3.03 9.85 21.15
N PHE A 58 2.20 9.21 21.97
CA PHE A 58 0.84 8.76 21.65
C PHE A 58 -0.23 9.47 22.50
N GLN A 59 0.09 10.63 23.09
CA GLN A 59 -0.86 11.35 23.94
C GLN A 59 -2.13 11.78 23.21
N ASN A 60 -2.04 12.00 21.88
CA ASN A 60 -3.16 12.37 21.03
C ASN A 60 -3.66 11.19 20.16
N GLY A 61 -3.41 9.95 20.59
CA GLY A 61 -3.64 8.74 19.81
C GLY A 61 -2.39 8.28 19.07
N TYR A 62 -2.47 7.12 18.40
CA TYR A 62 -1.35 6.53 17.67
C TYR A 62 -1.42 6.89 16.18
N SER A 63 -0.28 7.23 15.59
CA SER A 63 -0.08 7.31 14.14
C SER A 63 0.82 6.17 13.69
N GLU A 64 0.73 5.75 12.43
CA GLU A 64 1.63 4.72 11.88
C GLU A 64 3.09 5.15 11.96
N GLU A 65 3.41 6.44 11.76
CA GLU A 65 4.77 6.94 11.90
C GLU A 65 5.28 6.81 13.34
N GLY A 66 4.41 7.00 14.33
CA GLY A 66 4.75 6.80 15.74
C GLY A 66 4.93 5.32 16.07
N ILE A 67 4.11 4.43 15.49
CA ILE A 67 4.26 2.97 15.63
C ILE A 67 5.55 2.48 14.97
N ASP A 68 5.86 2.94 13.75
CA ASP A 68 7.09 2.62 13.03
C ASP A 68 8.33 3.09 13.79
N ARG A 69 8.28 4.28 14.41
CA ARG A 69 9.35 4.76 15.31
C ARG A 69 9.52 3.89 16.54
N LEU A 70 8.44 3.37 17.10
CA LEU A 70 8.50 2.46 18.23
C LEU A 70 9.11 1.11 17.82
N VAL A 71 8.66 0.54 16.69
CA VAL A 71 9.20 -0.69 16.13
C VAL A 71 10.70 -0.53 15.79
N TRP A 72 11.08 0.60 15.18
CA TRP A 72 12.48 0.97 14.96
C TRP A 72 13.25 0.93 16.28
N GLY A 73 12.81 1.72 17.26
CA GLY A 73 13.50 1.80 18.55
C GLY A 73 13.72 0.42 19.16
N ILE A 74 12.71 -0.48 19.06
CA ILE A 74 12.77 -1.83 19.63
C ILE A 74 13.78 -2.70 18.86
N LYS A 75 13.76 -2.66 17.53
CA LYS A 75 14.64 -3.46 16.66
C LYS A 75 16.07 -2.90 16.60
N GLY A 76 16.29 -1.64 16.98
CA GLY A 76 17.58 -0.96 16.86
C GLY A 76 17.99 -0.64 15.41
N GLN A 77 17.10 -0.85 14.44
CA GLN A 77 17.36 -0.69 13.00
C GLN A 77 16.44 0.38 12.42
N LYS A 78 17.00 1.52 11.99
CA LYS A 78 16.25 2.64 11.42
C LYS A 78 15.66 2.22 10.08
N PRO A 79 14.33 2.37 9.85
CA PRO A 79 13.77 2.28 8.51
C PRO A 79 14.41 3.40 7.68
N GLY A 80 15.43 3.05 6.90
CA GLY A 80 16.25 4.00 6.13
C GLY A 80 17.75 4.02 6.46
N ASP A 81 18.26 3.27 7.44
CA ASP A 81 19.72 3.00 7.59
C ASP A 81 20.13 1.65 6.98
N VAL A 82 19.45 1.26 5.88
CA VAL A 82 20.19 0.64 4.78
C VAL A 82 21.25 1.69 4.44
N ARG A 83 22.50 1.42 4.85
CA ARG A 83 23.63 2.25 4.47
C ARG A 83 23.48 2.56 2.99
N GLN A 84 23.71 3.81 2.61
CA GLN A 84 23.74 4.32 1.23
C GLN A 84 24.79 3.61 0.33
N SER A 85 25.22 2.41 0.68
CA SER A 85 26.04 1.48 -0.07
C SER A 85 25.28 0.24 -0.59
N ASP A 86 23.99 0.03 -0.23
CA ASP A 86 23.16 -1.10 -0.73
C ASP A 86 21.97 -0.69 -1.63
N ASP A 87 21.72 0.62 -1.79
CA ASP A 87 20.62 1.15 -2.62
C ASP A 87 20.86 1.01 -4.14
N SER A 88 22.10 0.73 -4.55
CA SER A 88 22.44 0.42 -5.94
C SER A 88 22.17 -1.05 -6.31
N GLN A 89 22.03 -1.95 -5.34
CA GLN A 89 21.82 -3.39 -5.57
C GLN A 89 20.48 -3.93 -5.05
N THR A 90 19.83 -3.25 -4.09
CA THR A 90 18.46 -3.61 -3.61
C THR A 90 17.35 -2.93 -4.42
N ARG A 91 17.69 -2.11 -5.42
CA ARG A 91 16.85 -1.89 -6.62
C ARG A 91 16.80 -3.15 -7.50
N ALA A 92 16.64 -4.33 -6.90
CA ALA A 92 15.96 -5.42 -7.56
C ALA A 92 14.47 -5.00 -7.72
N SER A 93 14.24 -4.11 -8.69
CA SER A 93 13.04 -3.91 -9.51
C SER A 93 11.69 -4.28 -8.88
N THR A 94 11.33 -3.72 -7.73
CA THR A 94 9.94 -3.85 -7.26
C THR A 94 9.05 -3.00 -8.16
N ARG A 95 8.18 -3.66 -8.93
CA ARG A 95 7.23 -3.02 -9.84
C ARG A 95 5.94 -2.67 -9.11
N TRP A 96 5.43 -1.47 -9.33
CA TRP A 96 4.23 -0.93 -8.70
C TRP A 96 3.04 -1.07 -9.63
N ILE A 97 1.96 -1.67 -9.14
CA ILE A 97 0.73 -1.87 -9.90
C ILE A 97 -0.35 -0.98 -9.29
N LEU A 98 -0.87 -0.04 -10.08
CA LEU A 98 -2.08 0.68 -9.70
C LEU A 98 -3.29 -0.22 -9.99
N VAL A 99 -4.14 -0.41 -9.00
CA VAL A 99 -5.46 -0.98 -9.22
C VAL A 99 -6.49 0.14 -9.09
N ALA A 100 -7.26 0.35 -10.15
CA ALA A 100 -8.32 1.35 -10.20
C ALA A 100 -9.65 0.67 -10.50
N GLY A 101 -10.71 1.10 -9.81
CA GLY A 101 -12.01 0.50 -9.98
C GLY A 101 -13.11 1.22 -9.21
N SER A 102 -14.24 0.54 -9.07
CA SER A 102 -15.45 1.11 -8.49
C SER A 102 -15.35 1.37 -6.99
N GLY A 103 -15.66 2.60 -6.55
CA GLY A 103 -15.55 2.99 -5.13
C GLY A 103 -16.73 3.74 -4.49
N THR A 104 -17.70 4.23 -5.28
CA THR A 104 -18.78 5.13 -4.78
C THR A 104 -20.18 4.52 -4.79
N ARG A 105 -20.37 3.35 -5.42
CA ARG A 105 -21.65 2.62 -5.49
C ARG A 105 -21.57 1.28 -4.73
N LYS A 106 -22.71 0.62 -4.57
CA LYS A 106 -22.75 -0.76 -4.04
C LYS A 106 -21.97 -1.67 -4.98
N VAL A 107 -20.75 -2.03 -4.58
CA VAL A 107 -19.88 -2.87 -5.38
C VAL A 107 -20.44 -4.31 -5.43
N PRO A 108 -20.68 -4.87 -6.63
CA PRO A 108 -21.12 -6.25 -6.82
C PRO A 108 -20.21 -7.30 -6.17
N GLY A 109 -20.79 -8.46 -5.84
CA GLY A 109 -20.07 -9.55 -5.17
C GLY A 109 -18.92 -10.13 -6.00
N ASN A 110 -19.08 -10.21 -7.32
CA ASN A 110 -18.03 -10.66 -8.24
C ASN A 110 -16.84 -9.67 -8.26
N ILE A 111 -17.10 -8.36 -8.35
CA ILE A 111 -16.04 -7.34 -8.28
C ILE A 111 -15.28 -7.45 -6.95
N LYS A 112 -16.00 -7.56 -5.82
CA LYS A 112 -15.37 -7.74 -4.51
C LYS A 112 -14.48 -9.00 -4.47
N ALA A 113 -14.96 -10.12 -4.99
CA ALA A 113 -14.21 -11.37 -5.04
C ALA A 113 -12.92 -11.25 -5.87
N VAL A 114 -13.02 -10.65 -7.07
CA VAL A 114 -11.86 -10.38 -7.93
C VAL A 114 -10.87 -9.43 -7.27
N SER A 115 -11.35 -8.34 -6.67
CA SER A 115 -10.51 -7.37 -5.98
C SER A 115 -9.68 -8.02 -4.86
N ARG A 116 -10.31 -8.85 -4.03
CA ARG A 116 -9.58 -9.58 -2.98
C ARG A 116 -8.55 -10.52 -3.57
N ARG A 117 -8.93 -11.33 -4.57
CA ARG A 117 -8.02 -12.28 -5.21
C ARG A 117 -6.84 -11.58 -5.89
N LEU A 118 -7.07 -10.42 -6.48
CA LEU A 118 -6.04 -9.57 -7.08
C LEU A 118 -5.05 -9.06 -6.03
N GLY A 119 -5.54 -8.57 -4.89
CA GLY A 119 -4.69 -8.14 -3.77
C GLY A 119 -3.77 -9.25 -3.27
N GLU A 120 -4.33 -10.45 -3.05
CA GLU A 120 -3.55 -11.64 -2.67
C GLU A 120 -2.47 -11.98 -3.72
N ALA A 121 -2.87 -12.06 -4.99
CA ALA A 121 -1.98 -12.49 -6.07
C ALA A 121 -0.81 -11.51 -6.32
N LEU A 122 -1.07 -10.20 -6.21
CA LEU A 122 -0.03 -9.17 -6.30
C LEU A 122 0.99 -9.32 -5.15
N ALA A 123 0.49 -9.49 -3.92
CA ALA A 123 1.34 -9.69 -2.74
C ALA A 123 2.23 -10.93 -2.89
N GLU A 124 1.63 -12.07 -3.26
CA GLU A 124 2.30 -13.37 -3.44
C GLU A 124 3.35 -13.35 -4.54
N THR A 125 3.05 -12.64 -5.64
CA THR A 125 3.93 -12.54 -6.80
C THR A 125 5.15 -11.65 -6.57
N GLY A 126 5.08 -10.75 -5.58
CA GLY A 126 6.17 -9.80 -5.28
C GLY A 126 5.96 -8.40 -5.86
N PHE A 127 4.81 -8.11 -6.47
CA PHE A 127 4.46 -6.78 -6.94
C PHE A 127 4.03 -5.84 -5.80
N SER A 128 4.35 -4.55 -5.89
CA SER A 128 3.83 -3.56 -4.96
C SER A 128 2.51 -2.96 -5.47
N LEU A 129 1.70 -2.47 -4.55
CA LEU A 129 0.34 -1.99 -4.80
C LEU A 129 0.24 -0.48 -4.64
N VAL A 130 -0.38 0.18 -5.62
CA VAL A 130 -0.86 1.55 -5.55
C VAL A 130 -2.39 1.53 -5.60
N THR A 131 -3.06 2.30 -4.74
CA THR A 131 -4.52 2.54 -4.82
C THR A 131 -4.85 4.02 -4.58
N GLY A 132 -6.08 4.43 -4.87
CA GLY A 132 -6.62 5.75 -4.53
C GLY A 132 -7.12 5.87 -3.08
N GLY A 133 -7.09 4.79 -2.30
CA GLY A 133 -7.51 4.76 -0.90
C GLY A 133 -9.02 4.90 -0.67
N TRP A 134 -9.86 4.83 -1.71
CA TRP A 134 -11.31 4.95 -1.58
C TRP A 134 -11.94 3.65 -1.04
N ASN A 135 -13.27 3.67 -0.82
CA ASN A 135 -14.00 2.43 -0.53
C ASN A 135 -14.12 1.56 -1.81
N GLY A 136 -14.71 0.38 -1.72
CA GLY A 136 -14.90 -0.51 -2.87
C GLY A 136 -13.59 -1.19 -3.29
N VAL A 137 -13.28 -1.16 -4.59
CA VAL A 137 -12.11 -1.85 -5.16
C VAL A 137 -10.83 -1.50 -4.43
N ASP A 138 -10.55 -0.22 -4.20
CA ASP A 138 -9.35 0.25 -3.50
C ASP A 138 -9.20 -0.42 -2.13
N ALA A 139 -10.26 -0.39 -1.32
CA ALA A 139 -10.27 -1.00 0.01
C ALA A 139 -10.13 -2.53 -0.04
N TYR A 140 -10.86 -3.21 -0.93
CA TYR A 140 -10.85 -4.68 -1.00
C TYR A 140 -9.50 -5.23 -1.44
N VAL A 141 -8.85 -4.59 -2.42
CA VAL A 141 -7.53 -4.99 -2.90
C VAL A 141 -6.48 -4.69 -1.82
N ALA A 142 -6.53 -3.50 -1.20
CA ALA A 142 -5.56 -3.11 -0.17
C ALA A 142 -5.64 -4.00 1.08
N GLU A 143 -6.84 -4.34 1.54
CA GLU A 143 -7.07 -5.24 2.68
C GLU A 143 -6.50 -6.63 2.41
N ALA A 144 -6.89 -7.27 1.30
CA ALA A 144 -6.42 -8.61 0.95
C ALA A 144 -4.91 -8.67 0.68
N PHE A 145 -4.35 -7.62 0.07
CA PHE A 145 -2.91 -7.47 -0.08
C PHE A 145 -2.21 -7.41 1.27
N ALA A 146 -2.70 -6.57 2.19
CA ALA A 146 -2.10 -6.39 3.51
C ALA A 146 -2.17 -7.64 4.39
N GLU A 147 -3.30 -8.36 4.36
CA GLU A 147 -3.44 -9.68 5.00
C GLU A 147 -2.32 -10.60 4.54
N ARG A 148 -2.04 -10.63 3.23
CA ARG A 148 -1.03 -11.54 2.67
C ARG A 148 0.43 -11.14 2.92
N ILE A 149 0.69 -9.84 3.05
CA ILE A 149 2.02 -9.32 3.43
C ILE A 149 2.35 -9.63 4.89
N ARG A 150 1.36 -9.54 5.79
CA ARG A 150 1.54 -9.82 7.23
C ARG A 150 2.07 -11.24 7.48
N ASP A 151 1.64 -12.20 6.67
CA ASP A 151 2.08 -13.60 6.76
C ASP A 151 3.56 -13.80 6.42
N ARG A 152 4.27 -12.78 5.89
CA ARG A 152 5.62 -12.92 5.31
C ARG A 152 6.72 -12.07 5.96
N ASP A 153 6.49 -11.47 7.14
CA ASP A 153 7.42 -10.54 7.83
C ASP A 153 7.98 -9.43 6.91
N GLN A 154 7.14 -8.96 5.98
CA GLN A 154 7.48 -7.89 5.05
C GLN A 154 6.87 -6.55 5.49
N SER A 155 7.57 -5.44 5.23
CA SER A 155 7.05 -4.11 5.51
C SER A 155 5.89 -3.75 4.56
N LEU A 156 4.69 -3.61 5.11
CA LEU A 156 3.51 -3.19 4.34
C LEU A 156 3.69 -1.79 3.75
N SER A 157 4.25 -0.83 4.51
CA SER A 157 4.48 0.54 4.04
C SER A 157 5.49 0.63 2.89
N GLY A 158 6.36 -0.37 2.75
CA GLY A 158 7.27 -0.50 1.61
C GLY A 158 6.62 -1.07 0.34
N ARG A 159 5.45 -1.72 0.46
CA ARG A 159 4.79 -2.47 -0.63
C ARG A 159 3.36 -2.02 -0.96
N LEU A 160 2.72 -1.22 -0.12
CA LEU A 160 1.39 -0.64 -0.35
C LEU A 160 1.48 0.87 -0.17
N VAL A 161 1.08 1.60 -1.21
CA VAL A 161 0.90 3.05 -1.18
C VAL A 161 -0.54 3.40 -1.54
N GLN A 162 -1.15 4.30 -0.77
CA GLN A 162 -2.48 4.84 -1.01
C GLN A 162 -2.36 6.33 -1.27
N VAL A 163 -2.69 6.78 -2.48
CA VAL A 163 -2.50 8.17 -2.92
C VAL A 163 -3.81 8.92 -2.78
N MET A 164 -3.82 10.02 -2.01
CA MET A 164 -5.04 10.78 -1.72
C MET A 164 -4.82 12.29 -1.75
N GLN A 165 -5.89 13.03 -1.99
CA GLN A 165 -5.90 14.48 -1.87
C GLN A 165 -5.66 14.95 -0.42
N LYS A 166 -5.23 16.20 -0.27
CA LYS A 166 -4.96 16.80 1.03
C LYS A 166 -6.17 16.71 1.96
N GLY A 167 -5.95 16.24 3.19
CA GLY A 167 -6.95 16.21 4.26
C GLY A 167 -7.91 15.01 4.23
N LYS A 168 -7.81 14.12 3.23
CA LYS A 168 -8.54 12.85 3.22
C LYS A 168 -7.71 11.73 3.83
N ARG A 169 -8.39 10.66 4.24
CA ARG A 169 -7.77 9.44 4.77
C ARG A 169 -8.35 8.23 4.05
N PRO A 170 -7.55 7.18 3.86
CA PRO A 170 -8.01 6.01 3.14
C PRO A 170 -9.05 5.25 3.95
N HIS A 171 -9.93 4.56 3.25
CA HIS A 171 -10.91 3.68 3.87
C HIS A 171 -10.19 2.55 4.63
N PHE A 172 -9.22 1.91 3.98
CA PHE A 172 -8.30 0.98 4.62
C PHE A 172 -7.11 1.74 5.24
N ARG A 173 -7.00 1.77 6.57
CA ARG A 173 -6.02 2.61 7.28
C ARG A 173 -4.72 1.87 7.59
N ALA A 174 -4.06 1.33 6.56
CA ALA A 174 -2.72 0.77 6.70
C ALA A 174 -1.86 0.95 5.44
N GLY A 175 -0.54 0.83 5.61
CA GLY A 175 0.43 1.05 4.55
C GLY A 175 0.69 2.54 4.32
N ARG A 176 1.57 2.89 3.38
CA ARG A 176 2.01 4.28 3.24
C ARG A 176 0.91 5.16 2.63
N LEU A 177 0.54 6.23 3.32
CA LEU A 177 -0.27 7.32 2.77
C LEU A 177 0.61 8.30 1.99
N ASP A 178 0.27 8.55 0.73
CA ASP A 178 0.84 9.61 -0.09
C ASP A 178 -0.21 10.72 -0.26
N GLY A 179 -0.29 11.59 0.76
CA GLY A 179 -1.30 12.63 0.86
C GLY A 179 -0.81 13.99 0.35
N GLY A 180 -1.63 14.68 -0.44
CA GLY A 180 -1.33 16.05 -0.86
C GLY A 180 -2.10 16.51 -2.10
N GLY A 181 -2.08 17.82 -2.34
CA GLY A 181 -2.69 18.42 -3.54
C GLY A 181 -4.21 18.31 -3.62
N SER A 182 -4.74 18.61 -4.81
CA SER A 182 -6.13 18.40 -5.20
C SER A 182 -6.44 16.92 -5.49
N GLU A 183 -7.72 16.60 -5.71
CA GLU A 183 -8.16 15.27 -6.14
C GLU A 183 -7.56 14.86 -7.48
N GLU A 184 -7.57 15.76 -8.46
CA GLU A 184 -6.98 15.52 -9.78
C GLU A 184 -5.47 15.30 -9.70
N GLU A 185 -4.76 16.10 -8.89
CA GLU A 185 -3.33 15.92 -8.68
C GLU A 185 -3.02 14.58 -8.01
N ALA A 186 -3.81 14.17 -7.01
CA ALA A 186 -3.63 12.87 -6.36
C ALA A 186 -3.90 11.71 -7.33
N TRP A 187 -4.94 11.82 -8.15
CA TRP A 187 -5.27 10.85 -9.18
C TRP A 187 -4.13 10.69 -10.19
N LYS A 188 -3.62 11.79 -10.77
CA LYS A 188 -2.48 11.74 -11.71
C LYS A 188 -1.23 11.13 -11.07
N ARG A 189 -0.89 11.55 -9.84
CA ARG A 189 0.27 10.99 -9.11
C ARG A 189 0.14 9.47 -8.88
N SER A 190 -1.07 8.97 -8.63
CA SER A 190 -1.30 7.53 -8.47
C SER A 190 -0.96 6.75 -9.73
N ILE A 191 -1.33 7.28 -10.90
CA ILE A 191 -1.05 6.69 -12.20
C ILE A 191 0.43 6.81 -12.50
N GLU A 192 1.02 8.00 -12.36
CA GLU A 192 2.46 8.28 -12.59
C GLU A 192 3.39 7.40 -11.75
N ARG A 193 2.99 7.03 -10.53
CA ARG A 193 3.75 6.14 -9.65
C ARG A 193 3.83 4.69 -10.15
N ALA A 194 2.84 4.21 -10.89
CA ALA A 194 2.72 2.80 -11.24
C ALA A 194 3.52 2.41 -12.48
N ASP A 195 4.07 1.20 -12.53
CA ASP A 195 4.64 0.60 -13.74
C ASP A 195 3.55 0.06 -14.69
N ALA A 196 2.40 -0.33 -14.14
CA ALA A 196 1.22 -0.77 -14.89
C ALA A 196 -0.08 -0.47 -14.12
N VAL A 197 -1.19 -0.42 -14.85
CA VAL A 197 -2.53 -0.14 -14.32
C VAL A 197 -3.45 -1.32 -14.58
N VAL A 198 -4.21 -1.74 -13.58
CA VAL A 198 -5.26 -2.76 -13.68
C VAL A 198 -6.61 -2.09 -13.46
N LEU A 199 -7.56 -2.30 -14.37
CA LEU A 199 -8.91 -1.75 -14.29
C LEU A 199 -9.90 -2.83 -13.85
N VAL A 200 -10.72 -2.53 -12.85
CA VAL A 200 -11.72 -3.45 -12.27
C VAL A 200 -13.09 -2.78 -12.17
N GLY A 201 -14.04 -3.24 -12.98
CA GLY A 201 -15.35 -2.63 -13.17
C GLY A 201 -15.22 -1.16 -13.57
N GLY A 202 -16.11 -0.33 -13.04
CA GLY A 202 -15.98 1.14 -13.05
C GLY A 202 -17.19 1.87 -13.64
N VAL A 203 -17.41 3.10 -13.17
CA VAL A 203 -18.52 3.97 -13.61
C VAL A 203 -17.96 5.35 -13.97
N GLY A 204 -17.37 5.46 -15.15
CA GLY A 204 -16.70 6.65 -15.70
C GLY A 204 -15.24 6.84 -15.29
N GLY A 205 -14.94 6.93 -13.99
CA GLY A 205 -13.60 7.29 -13.50
C GLY A 205 -12.52 6.24 -13.76
N THR A 206 -12.90 4.96 -13.84
CA THR A 206 -11.97 3.87 -14.13
C THR A 206 -11.56 3.89 -15.61
N HIS A 207 -12.49 4.21 -16.51
CA HIS A 207 -12.21 4.39 -17.93
C HIS A 207 -11.24 5.57 -18.15
N GLN A 208 -11.48 6.71 -17.50
CA GLN A 208 -10.59 7.87 -17.55
C GLN A 208 -9.18 7.55 -17.07
N THR A 209 -9.06 6.71 -16.03
CA THR A 209 -7.77 6.23 -15.51
C THR A 209 -7.01 5.44 -16.57
N GLY A 210 -7.69 4.53 -17.28
CA GLY A 210 -7.11 3.77 -18.37
C GLY A 210 -6.63 4.65 -19.52
N GLU A 211 -7.46 5.62 -19.95
CA GLU A 211 -7.13 6.50 -21.08
C GLU A 211 -5.93 7.41 -20.77
N PHE A 212 -5.90 8.01 -19.58
CA PHE A 212 -4.75 8.81 -19.17
C PHE A 212 -3.48 7.96 -19.05
N ALA A 213 -3.58 6.74 -18.50
CA ALA A 213 -2.44 5.83 -18.42
C ALA A 213 -1.88 5.46 -19.81
N LYS A 214 -2.75 5.16 -20.79
CA LYS A 214 -2.34 4.95 -22.20
C LYS A 214 -1.69 6.18 -22.81
N GLN A 215 -2.25 7.37 -22.55
CA GLN A 215 -1.70 8.64 -23.05
C GLN A 215 -0.25 8.85 -22.59
N ILE A 216 0.08 8.47 -21.35
CA ILE A 216 1.44 8.53 -20.82
C ILE A 216 2.23 7.23 -21.01
N GLN A 217 1.83 6.39 -21.98
CA GLN A 217 2.51 5.18 -22.42
C GLN A 217 2.68 4.09 -21.35
N LYS A 218 1.73 3.97 -20.41
CA LYS A 218 1.69 2.87 -19.45
C LYS A 218 0.93 1.67 -19.97
N PHE A 219 1.28 0.50 -19.48
CA PHE A 219 0.55 -0.74 -19.73
C PHE A 219 -0.73 -0.76 -18.91
N VAL A 220 -1.87 -1.00 -19.58
CA VAL A 220 -3.19 -1.04 -18.94
C VAL A 220 -3.82 -2.41 -19.17
N PHE A 221 -4.26 -3.03 -18.09
CA PHE A 221 -4.84 -4.38 -18.07
C PHE A 221 -6.28 -4.32 -17.57
N PRO A 222 -7.27 -4.17 -18.47
CA PRO A 222 -8.67 -4.17 -18.10
C PRO A 222 -9.21 -5.59 -17.86
N LEU A 223 -9.85 -5.85 -16.72
CA LEU A 223 -10.50 -7.13 -16.46
C LEU A 223 -11.95 -7.08 -16.97
N ALA A 224 -12.22 -7.62 -18.17
CA ALA A 224 -13.47 -7.34 -18.86
C ALA A 224 -14.71 -7.98 -18.19
N ASP A 225 -14.55 -9.14 -17.55
CA ASP A 225 -15.63 -9.82 -16.81
C ASP A 225 -15.82 -9.29 -15.38
N THR A 226 -15.72 -7.97 -15.20
CA THR A 226 -15.89 -7.31 -13.90
C THR A 226 -17.00 -6.25 -13.91
N ARG A 227 -18.01 -6.45 -14.75
CA ARG A 227 -19.29 -5.74 -14.72
C ARG A 227 -20.31 -6.46 -13.84
N ASP A 228 -21.41 -5.81 -13.50
CA ASP A 228 -22.52 -6.48 -12.80
C ASP A 228 -23.44 -7.25 -13.77
N SER A 229 -24.46 -7.92 -13.24
CA SER A 229 -25.41 -8.72 -14.03
C SER A 229 -26.33 -7.88 -14.91
N GLU A 230 -26.49 -6.58 -14.63
CA GLU A 230 -27.32 -5.64 -15.38
C GLU A 230 -26.50 -4.87 -16.42
N GLY A 231 -25.17 -5.01 -16.40
CA GLY A 231 -24.25 -4.32 -17.29
C GLY A 231 -23.72 -2.98 -16.75
N ASP A 232 -24.02 -2.61 -15.50
CA ASP A 232 -23.33 -1.49 -14.84
C ASP A 232 -21.89 -1.91 -14.49
N HIS A 233 -21.08 -0.94 -14.07
CA HIS A 233 -19.65 -1.13 -13.81
C HIS A 233 -18.86 -1.55 -15.08
N SER A 234 -19.21 -1.01 -16.26
CA SER A 234 -18.71 -1.44 -17.58
C SER A 234 -17.38 -0.82 -18.02
N ASP A 235 -16.77 0.12 -17.29
CA ASP A 235 -15.57 0.84 -17.76
C ASP A 235 -14.44 -0.11 -18.22
N ALA A 236 -14.09 -1.11 -17.40
CA ALA A 236 -13.06 -2.09 -17.76
C ALA A 236 -13.45 -2.94 -18.98
N TYR A 237 -14.73 -3.31 -19.10
CA TYR A 237 -15.26 -4.05 -20.26
C TYR A 237 -15.12 -3.22 -21.54
N GLU A 238 -15.58 -1.98 -21.52
CA GLU A 238 -15.53 -1.08 -22.68
C GLU A 238 -14.10 -0.77 -23.09
N PHE A 239 -13.23 -0.51 -22.10
CA PHE A 239 -11.82 -0.26 -22.34
C PHE A 239 -11.10 -1.48 -22.94
N TYR A 240 -11.48 -2.70 -22.53
CA TYR A 240 -10.95 -3.94 -23.09
C TYR A 240 -11.25 -4.06 -24.59
N PHE A 241 -12.50 -3.88 -25.01
CA PHE A 241 -12.87 -3.95 -26.43
C PHE A 241 -12.24 -2.82 -27.24
N ALA A 242 -12.24 -1.58 -26.72
CA ALA A 242 -11.57 -0.47 -27.36
C ALA A 242 -10.04 -0.71 -27.53
N SER A 243 -9.42 -1.43 -26.58
CA SER A 243 -8.01 -1.80 -26.66
C SER A 243 -7.73 -2.88 -27.70
N LEU A 244 -8.68 -3.78 -27.96
CA LEU A 244 -8.58 -4.79 -29.02
C LEU A 244 -8.76 -4.14 -30.40
N ASP A 245 -9.76 -3.27 -30.54
CA ASP A 245 -10.03 -2.55 -31.80
C ASP A 245 -8.84 -1.65 -32.20
N ASN A 246 -8.12 -1.12 -31.22
CA ASN A 246 -6.96 -0.26 -31.41
C ASN A 246 -5.65 -0.93 -30.95
N TRP A 247 -5.50 -2.23 -31.24
CA TRP A 247 -4.36 -3.00 -30.72
C TRP A 247 -3.01 -2.44 -31.14
N ASP A 248 -2.83 -2.06 -32.39
CA ASP A 248 -1.52 -1.65 -32.91
C ASP A 248 -0.99 -0.37 -32.25
N THR A 249 -1.87 0.49 -31.74
CA THR A 249 -1.51 1.73 -31.02
C THR A 249 -1.46 1.53 -29.50
N ASN A 250 -1.83 0.35 -29.00
CA ASN A 250 -1.77 0.02 -27.59
C ASN A 250 -0.31 -0.19 -27.16
N PRO A 251 0.20 0.44 -26.08
CA PRO A 251 1.56 0.20 -25.60
C PRO A 251 1.91 -1.28 -25.39
N LEU A 252 0.93 -2.12 -25.03
CA LEU A 252 1.11 -3.56 -24.88
C LEU A 252 1.49 -4.30 -26.17
N SER A 253 1.17 -3.76 -27.35
CA SER A 253 1.49 -4.39 -28.65
C SER A 253 3.00 -4.52 -28.89
N GLN A 254 3.81 -3.74 -28.18
CA GLN A 254 5.27 -3.79 -28.24
C GLN A 254 5.83 -5.04 -27.54
N CYS A 255 5.08 -5.68 -26.65
CA CYS A 255 5.55 -6.79 -25.81
C CYS A 255 4.66 -8.04 -25.89
N LEU A 256 3.40 -7.88 -26.29
CA LEU A 256 2.38 -8.92 -26.33
C LEU A 256 1.77 -9.03 -27.72
N ARG A 257 1.13 -10.17 -28.00
CA ARG A 257 0.19 -10.32 -29.12
C ARG A 257 -1.23 -10.06 -28.61
N ASN A 258 -2.14 -9.67 -29.49
CA ASN A 258 -3.55 -9.48 -29.12
C ASN A 258 -4.18 -10.76 -28.53
N TYR A 259 -3.77 -11.94 -29.01
CA TYR A 259 -4.20 -13.23 -28.45
C TYR A 259 -3.81 -13.39 -26.96
N ASP A 260 -2.65 -12.88 -26.53
CA ASP A 260 -2.26 -12.89 -25.12
C ASP A 260 -3.25 -12.04 -24.29
N PHE A 261 -3.65 -10.88 -24.83
CA PHE A 261 -4.57 -9.93 -24.20
C PHE A 261 -6.00 -10.48 -24.08
N LEU A 262 -6.42 -11.39 -24.96
CA LEU A 262 -7.76 -11.98 -24.91
C LEU A 262 -8.06 -12.65 -23.56
N SER A 263 -7.03 -13.18 -22.89
CA SER A 263 -7.16 -13.79 -21.56
C SER A 263 -7.72 -12.84 -20.49
N LEU A 264 -7.60 -11.51 -20.66
CA LEU A 264 -8.20 -10.54 -19.74
C LEU A 264 -9.74 -10.46 -19.85
N GLY A 265 -10.31 -11.11 -20.87
CA GLY A 265 -11.75 -11.34 -21.01
C GLY A 265 -12.25 -12.63 -20.35
N ASN A 266 -11.36 -13.44 -19.77
CA ASN A 266 -11.75 -14.66 -19.06
C ASN A 266 -12.59 -14.35 -17.83
N PRO A 267 -13.35 -15.33 -17.31
CA PRO A 267 -14.14 -15.15 -16.12
C PRO A 267 -13.31 -14.65 -14.94
N ALA A 268 -13.93 -13.77 -14.15
CA ALA A 268 -13.40 -13.21 -12.91
C ALA A 268 -12.61 -14.19 -12.02
N SER A 269 -13.07 -15.45 -11.91
CA SER A 269 -12.44 -16.48 -11.09
C SER A 269 -11.04 -16.91 -11.55
N TRP A 270 -10.73 -16.77 -12.84
CA TRP A 270 -9.48 -17.25 -13.45
C TRP A 270 -8.58 -16.11 -13.93
N VAL A 271 -9.17 -14.99 -14.33
CA VAL A 271 -8.49 -13.86 -14.98
C VAL A 271 -7.30 -13.30 -14.19
N VAL A 272 -7.33 -13.39 -12.85
CA VAL A 272 -6.22 -12.90 -12.01
C VAL A 272 -4.93 -13.70 -12.24
N LEU A 273 -5.03 -15.01 -12.49
CA LEU A 273 -3.86 -15.83 -12.79
C LEU A 273 -3.24 -15.46 -14.14
N ASP A 274 -4.09 -15.27 -15.15
CA ASP A 274 -3.67 -14.84 -16.48
C ASP A 274 -3.03 -13.45 -16.43
N LEU A 275 -3.65 -12.52 -15.71
CA LEU A 275 -3.10 -11.19 -15.44
C LEU A 275 -1.70 -11.25 -14.82
N MET A 276 -1.48 -12.09 -13.79
CA MET A 276 -0.16 -12.20 -13.18
C MET A 276 0.89 -12.71 -14.16
N GLN A 277 0.55 -13.62 -15.08
CA GLN A 277 1.46 -14.09 -16.12
C GLN A 277 1.82 -12.96 -17.09
N LEU A 278 0.82 -12.19 -17.53
CA LEU A 278 1.04 -11.04 -18.42
C LEU A 278 1.90 -9.95 -17.74
N LEU A 279 1.60 -9.59 -16.49
CA LEU A 279 2.38 -8.61 -15.73
C LEU A 279 3.84 -9.05 -15.58
N LYS A 280 4.10 -10.33 -15.27
CA LYS A 280 5.46 -10.86 -15.20
C LYS A 280 6.17 -10.76 -16.55
N ARG A 281 5.51 -11.15 -17.64
CA ARG A 281 6.08 -11.12 -18.99
C ARG A 281 6.40 -9.69 -19.43
N VAL A 282 5.55 -8.73 -19.10
CA VAL A 282 5.74 -7.34 -19.52
C VAL A 282 6.72 -6.57 -18.63
N LEU A 283 6.68 -6.79 -17.31
CA LEU A 283 7.44 -5.94 -16.36
C LEU A 283 8.72 -6.59 -15.83
N LEU A 284 8.83 -7.92 -15.87
CA LEU A 284 9.95 -8.65 -15.27
C LEU A 284 10.77 -9.45 -16.29
N ALA A 285 10.36 -9.52 -17.56
CA ALA A 285 11.21 -10.07 -18.60
C ALA A 285 12.48 -9.22 -18.71
N LYS A 286 13.64 -9.87 -18.64
CA LYS A 286 14.92 -9.24 -18.96
C LYS A 286 14.90 -8.90 -20.46
N GLN A 287 15.02 -7.61 -20.78
CA GLN A 287 15.38 -7.18 -22.13
C GLN A 287 16.83 -7.58 -22.43
#